data_AF-A0A4Y8ZN12-F1
#
_entry.id   AF-A0A4Y8ZN12-F1
#
_cell.length_a   1.000
_cell.length_b   1.000
_cell.length_c   1.000
_cell.angle_alpha   90.00
_cell.angle_beta   90.00
_cell.angle_gamma   90.00
#
_symmetry.space_group_name_H-M   'P 1'
#
loop_
_entity.id
_entity.type
_entity.pdbx_description
1 polymer ?
#
loop_
_entity_poly.entity_id
_entity_poly.type
_entity_poly.pdbx_seq_one_letter_code
_entity_poly.pdbx_strand_id
1 'polypeptide(L)'
;MISITLVTTLALAAAAPSAAPSAQARKVYGACIQKVIKAKTADKLSGDAFTAAVKSTCANEEAAFVKSLVDYDVASGLKRADAEEGARLQVEDYLINASDTYATYADPK
;
A
#
# COMPACT_ATOMS: atom_id res chain seq x y z
N MET A 1 -5.13 4.75 59.85
CA MET A 1 -5.03 3.67 58.86
C MET A 1 -4.59 4.30 57.54
N ILE A 2 -3.30 4.20 57.23
CA ILE A 2 -2.71 4.79 56.02
C ILE A 2 -2.67 3.68 54.98
N SER A 3 -3.64 3.68 54.06
CA SER A 3 -3.63 2.80 52.89
C SER A 3 -2.90 3.50 51.76
N ILE A 4 -1.60 3.23 51.62
CA ILE A 4 -0.83 3.62 50.45
C ILE A 4 -1.13 2.59 49.36
N THR A 5 -2.09 2.90 48.50
CA THR A 5 -2.31 2.15 47.26
C THR A 5 -1.20 2.55 46.29
N LEU A 6 -0.17 1.73 46.23
CA LEU A 6 0.91 1.83 45.25
C LEU A 6 0.36 1.44 43.87
N VAL A 7 -0.21 2.41 43.15
CA VAL A 7 -0.54 2.24 41.73
C VAL A 7 0.76 2.40 40.95
N THR A 8 1.44 1.28 40.71
CA THR A 8 2.49 1.18 39.70
C THR A 8 1.86 1.39 38.33
N THR A 9 1.83 2.65 37.90
CA THR A 9 1.59 2.99 36.50
C THR A 9 2.81 2.52 35.71
N LEU A 10 2.73 1.30 35.17
CA LEU A 10 3.56 0.92 34.04
C LEU A 10 3.23 1.89 32.93
N ALA A 11 4.08 2.91 32.77
CA ALA A 11 4.16 3.70 31.56
C ALA A 11 4.63 2.73 30.46
N LEU A 12 3.68 2.02 29.88
CA LEU A 12 3.86 1.37 28.60
C LEU A 12 4.04 2.52 27.62
N ALA A 13 5.29 2.92 27.43
CA ALA A 13 5.69 3.72 26.29
C ALA A 13 5.32 2.89 25.07
N ALA A 14 4.08 3.06 24.60
CA ALA A 14 3.70 2.74 23.26
C ALA A 14 4.64 3.57 22.40
N ALA A 15 5.77 2.99 22.01
CA ALA A 15 6.32 3.26 20.70
C ALA A 15 5.18 2.91 19.76
N ALA A 16 4.31 3.89 19.50
CA ALA A 16 3.42 3.85 18.36
C ALA A 16 4.37 3.49 17.22
N PRO A 17 4.17 2.35 16.52
CA PRO A 17 4.99 2.05 15.37
C PRO A 17 4.88 3.30 14.52
N SER A 18 6.00 4.03 14.42
CA SER A 18 6.11 5.19 13.56
C SER A 18 5.57 4.71 12.24
N ALA A 19 4.44 5.28 11.80
CA ALA A 19 3.75 4.81 10.61
C ALA A 19 4.83 4.64 9.54
N ALA A 20 5.14 3.38 9.21
CA ALA A 20 6.33 3.09 8.44
C ALA A 20 6.27 3.97 7.19
N PRO A 21 7.39 4.51 6.67
CA PRO A 21 7.39 5.33 5.46
C PRO A 21 6.56 4.71 4.30
N SER A 22 6.38 3.39 4.31
CA SER A 22 5.53 2.61 3.41
C SER A 22 4.02 2.86 3.57
N ALA A 23 3.50 3.19 4.76
CA ALA A 23 2.07 3.35 5.02
C ALA A 23 1.46 4.54 4.26
N GLN A 24 2.15 5.69 4.25
CA GLN A 24 1.68 6.86 3.51
C GLN A 24 1.81 6.65 1.99
N ALA A 25 2.93 6.09 1.53
CA ALA A 25 3.13 5.81 0.10
C ALA A 25 2.10 4.79 -0.43
N ARG A 26 1.81 3.74 0.36
CA ARG A 26 0.74 2.77 0.09
C ARG A 26 -0.62 3.42 -0.02
N LYS A 27 -0.96 4.33 0.90
CA LYS A 27 -2.24 5.07 0.87
C LYS A 27 -2.34 5.94 -0.39
N VAL A 28 -1.27 6.62 -0.77
CA VAL A 28 -1.22 7.48 -1.97
C VAL A 28 -1.39 6.65 -3.25
N TYR A 29 -0.65 5.54 -3.39
CA TYR A 29 -0.77 4.64 -4.53
C TYR A 29 -2.17 4.00 -4.62
N GLY A 30 -2.68 3.46 -3.51
CA GLY A 30 -4.03 2.91 -3.45
C GLY A 30 -5.12 3.94 -3.78
N ALA A 31 -4.96 5.20 -3.35
CA ALA A 31 -5.88 6.27 -3.72
C ALA A 31 -5.83 6.60 -5.22
N CYS A 32 -4.65 6.53 -5.87
CA CYS A 32 -4.54 6.70 -7.32
C CYS A 32 -5.28 5.58 -8.05
N ILE A 33 -5.04 4.32 -7.68
CA ILE A 33 -5.73 3.15 -8.26
C ILE A 33 -7.25 3.32 -8.16
N GLN A 34 -7.77 3.69 -6.98
CA GLN A 34 -9.20 3.90 -6.76
C GLN A 34 -9.79 5.00 -7.64
N LYS A 35 -9.03 6.06 -7.94
CA LYS A 35 -9.46 7.08 -8.91
C LYS A 35 -9.54 6.50 -10.32
N VAL A 36 -8.58 5.67 -10.73
CA VAL A 36 -8.59 5.02 -12.05
C VAL A 36 -9.79 4.07 -12.17
N ILE A 37 -10.06 3.25 -11.15
CA ILE A 37 -11.25 2.38 -11.11
C ILE A 37 -12.49 3.22 -11.40
N LYS A 38 -12.77 4.24 -10.59
CA LYS A 38 -13.95 5.10 -10.74
C LYS A 38 -14.04 5.79 -12.10
N ALA A 39 -12.90 6.24 -12.64
CA ALA A 39 -12.85 6.93 -13.92
C ALA A 39 -13.06 5.99 -15.12
N LYS A 40 -12.73 4.70 -14.98
CA LYS A 40 -12.71 3.73 -16.08
C LYS A 40 -13.83 2.72 -16.04
N THR A 41 -14.65 2.67 -14.99
CA THR A 41 -15.73 1.66 -14.85
C THR A 41 -16.68 1.66 -16.05
N ALA A 42 -17.05 2.83 -16.56
CA ALA A 42 -17.95 2.94 -17.71
C ALA A 42 -17.30 2.51 -19.04
N ASP A 43 -15.95 2.53 -19.12
CA ASP A 43 -15.20 2.20 -20.34
C ASP A 43 -15.15 0.69 -20.61
N LYS A 44 -15.51 -0.16 -19.62
CA LYS A 44 -15.53 -1.63 -19.70
C LYS A 44 -14.28 -2.23 -20.35
N LEU A 45 -13.11 -1.77 -19.89
CA LEU A 45 -11.80 -2.23 -20.34
C LEU A 45 -11.60 -3.71 -19.99
N SER A 46 -10.76 -4.40 -20.77
CA SER A 46 -10.20 -5.68 -20.31
C SER A 46 -9.28 -5.45 -19.10
N GLY A 47 -9.04 -6.50 -18.30
CA GLY A 47 -8.14 -6.42 -17.14
C GLY A 47 -6.73 -5.93 -17.50
N ASP A 48 -6.19 -6.37 -18.64
CA ASP A 48 -4.88 -5.92 -19.14
C ASP A 48 -4.90 -4.44 -19.51
N ALA A 49 -5.95 -3.97 -20.20
CA ALA A 49 -6.09 -2.58 -20.58
C ALA A 49 -6.30 -1.67 -19.35
N PHE A 50 -7.05 -2.13 -18.35
CA PHE A 50 -7.19 -1.45 -17.08
C PHE A 50 -5.84 -1.38 -16.33
N THR A 51 -5.11 -2.50 -16.25
CA THR A 51 -3.79 -2.54 -15.60
C THR A 51 -2.80 -1.59 -16.28
N ALA A 52 -2.80 -1.53 -17.62
CA ALA A 52 -2.00 -0.57 -18.37
C ALA A 52 -2.39 0.88 -18.05
N ALA A 53 -3.70 1.17 -17.93
CA ALA A 53 -4.18 2.48 -17.54
C ALA A 53 -3.74 2.87 -16.13
N VAL A 54 -3.76 1.94 -15.17
CA VAL A 54 -3.26 2.16 -13.80
C VAL A 54 -1.76 2.46 -13.84
N LYS A 55 -0.95 1.61 -14.49
CA LYS A 55 0.51 1.80 -14.60
C LYS A 55 0.87 3.15 -15.22
N SER A 56 0.14 3.58 -16.26
CA SER A 56 0.37 4.87 -16.89
C SER A 56 -0.08 6.05 -16.02
N THR A 57 -1.21 5.94 -15.32
CA THR A 57 -1.79 7.06 -14.56
C THR A 57 -1.11 7.24 -13.21
N CYS A 58 -0.71 6.14 -12.58
CA CYS A 58 -0.18 6.10 -11.22
C CYS A 58 1.33 5.88 -11.15
N ALA A 59 2.06 6.10 -12.26
CA ALA A 59 3.50 5.81 -12.36
C ALA A 59 4.33 6.51 -11.27
N ASN A 60 3.99 7.75 -10.92
CA ASN A 60 4.70 8.52 -9.91
C ASN A 60 4.47 7.96 -8.50
N GLU A 61 3.22 7.63 -8.19
CA GLU A 61 2.80 7.04 -6.92
C GLU A 61 3.35 5.62 -6.75
N GLU A 62 3.38 4.83 -7.83
CA GLU A 62 4.00 3.51 -7.87
C GLU A 62 5.49 3.61 -7.58
N ALA A 63 6.22 4.49 -8.27
CA ALA A 63 7.65 4.69 -8.05
C ALA A 63 7.96 5.14 -6.61
N ALA A 64 7.15 6.04 -6.05
CA ALA A 64 7.29 6.46 -4.66
C ALA A 64 7.00 5.32 -3.66
N PHE A 65 6.03 4.47 -3.97
CA PHE A 65 5.70 3.30 -3.17
C PHE A 65 6.81 2.25 -3.21
N VAL A 66 7.29 1.87 -4.40
CA VAL A 66 8.42 0.94 -4.59
C VAL A 66 9.65 1.44 -3.84
N LYS A 67 10.01 2.72 -4.02
CA LYS A 67 11.15 3.30 -3.31
C LYS A 67 11.00 3.19 -1.79
N SER A 68 9.80 3.48 -1.26
CA SER A 68 9.53 3.41 0.17
C SER A 68 9.64 1.99 0.73
N LEU A 69 9.20 0.98 -0.02
CA LEU A 69 9.36 -0.43 0.34
C LEU A 69 10.84 -0.84 0.35
N VAL A 70 11.56 -0.52 -0.73
CA VAL A 70 12.99 -0.86 -0.85
C VAL A 70 13.81 -0.21 0.25
N ASP A 71 13.57 1.08 0.53
CA ASP A 71 14.29 1.79 1.59
C ASP A 71 14.01 1.17 2.97
N TYR A 72 12.77 0.75 3.24
CA TYR A 72 12.39 0.09 4.49
C TYR A 72 13.06 -1.29 4.64
N ASP A 73 13.03 -2.11 3.60
CA ASP A 73 13.59 -3.46 3.61
C ASP A 73 15.11 -3.41 3.73
N VAL A 74 15.78 -2.51 3.00
CA VAL A 74 17.22 -2.29 3.12
C VAL A 74 17.60 -1.77 4.50
N ALA A 75 16.83 -0.84 5.07
CA ALA A 75 17.05 -0.38 6.44
C ALA A 75 16.84 -1.49 7.49
N SER A 76 16.05 -2.51 7.14
CA SER A 76 15.79 -3.71 7.94
C SER A 76 16.81 -4.83 7.68
N GLY A 77 17.81 -4.60 6.83
CA GLY A 77 18.93 -5.51 6.57
C GLY A 77 18.76 -6.47 5.39
N LEU A 78 17.70 -6.33 4.58
CA LEU A 78 17.58 -7.07 3.33
C LEU A 78 18.58 -6.55 2.29
N LYS A 79 19.03 -7.44 1.40
CA LYS A 79 19.81 -7.01 0.24
C LYS A 79 18.91 -6.20 -0.69
N ARG A 80 19.49 -5.17 -1.31
CA ARG A 80 18.75 -4.28 -2.23
C ARG A 80 18.03 -5.05 -3.35
N ALA A 81 18.66 -6.08 -3.93
CA ALA A 81 18.03 -6.89 -4.98
C ALA A 81 16.78 -7.63 -4.48
N ASP A 82 16.87 -8.26 -3.30
CA ASP A 82 15.74 -8.98 -2.69
C ASP A 82 14.61 -8.00 -2.31
N ALA A 83 14.96 -6.81 -1.83
CA ALA A 83 14.01 -5.74 -1.52
C ALA A 83 13.30 -5.20 -2.77
N GLU A 84 14.04 -5.03 -3.88
CA GLU A 84 13.47 -4.62 -5.17
C GLU A 84 12.51 -5.67 -5.74
N GLU A 85 12.85 -6.95 -5.63
CA GLU A 85 11.95 -8.05 -6.00
C GLU A 85 10.68 -8.07 -5.14
N GLY A 86 10.83 -7.97 -3.81
CA GLY A 86 9.71 -7.90 -2.89
C GLY A 86 8.78 -6.72 -3.16
N ALA A 87 9.35 -5.54 -3.44
CA ALA A 87 8.58 -4.36 -3.80
C ALA A 87 7.81 -4.54 -5.12
N ARG A 88 8.42 -5.19 -6.12
CA ARG A 88 7.76 -5.49 -7.40
C ARG A 88 6.60 -6.46 -7.24
N LEU A 89 6.79 -7.55 -6.49
CA LEU A 89 5.73 -8.52 -6.20
C LEU A 89 4.56 -7.85 -5.46
N GLN A 90 4.87 -6.96 -4.52
CA GLN A 90 3.84 -6.22 -3.80
C GLN A 90 3.05 -5.29 -4.73
N VAL A 91 3.69 -4.60 -5.68
CA VAL A 91 2.97 -3.79 -6.68
C VAL A 91 2.10 -4.68 -7.58
N GLU A 92 2.58 -5.85 -7.97
CA GLU A 92 1.83 -6.82 -8.79
C GLU A 92 0.55 -7.28 -8.09
N ASP A 93 0.63 -7.65 -6.80
CA ASP A 93 -0.54 -8.01 -5.99
C ASP A 93 -1.57 -6.87 -5.92
N TYR A 94 -1.11 -5.62 -5.82
CA TYR A 94 -2.00 -4.46 -5.84
C TYR A 94 -2.74 -4.33 -7.18
N LEU A 95 -2.05 -4.58 -8.29
CA LEU A 95 -2.63 -4.49 -9.63
C LEU A 95 -3.62 -5.61 -9.92
N ILE A 96 -3.31 -6.85 -9.51
CA ILE A 96 -4.24 -7.99 -9.59
C ILE A 96 -5.52 -7.68 -8.83
N ASN A 97 -5.41 -7.30 -7.55
CA ASN A 97 -6.56 -6.95 -6.72
C ASN A 97 -7.35 -5.77 -7.28
N ALA A 98 -6.67 -4.77 -7.87
CA ALA A 98 -7.32 -3.64 -8.51
C ALA A 98 -8.11 -4.06 -9.75
N SER A 99 -7.55 -4.96 -10.57
CA SER A 99 -8.21 -5.50 -11.76
C SER A 99 -9.47 -6.29 -11.39
N ASP A 100 -9.40 -7.13 -10.35
CA ASP A 100 -10.56 -7.89 -9.86
C ASP A 100 -11.66 -6.97 -9.31
N THR A 101 -11.24 -5.96 -8.53
CA THR A 101 -12.15 -4.93 -8.02
C THR A 101 -12.81 -4.16 -9.17
N TYR A 102 -12.03 -3.77 -10.17
CA TYR A 102 -12.53 -3.10 -11.37
C TYR A 102 -13.57 -3.94 -12.10
N ALA A 103 -13.28 -5.22 -12.34
CA ALA A 103 -14.18 -6.15 -13.03
C ALA A 103 -15.52 -6.26 -12.30
N THR A 104 -15.51 -6.31 -10.96
CA THR A 104 -16.72 -6.35 -10.13
C THR A 104 -17.59 -5.10 -10.31
N TYR A 105 -16.98 -3.92 -10.47
CA TYR A 105 -17.74 -2.68 -10.69
C TYR A 105 -18.16 -2.47 -12.15
N ALA A 106 -17.37 -2.94 -13.12
CA ALA A 106 -17.64 -2.76 -14.55
C ALA A 106 -18.75 -3.71 -15.07
N ASP A 107 -18.93 -4.84 -14.40
CA ASP A 107 -20.00 -5.81 -14.66
C ASP A 107 -20.62 -6.31 -13.34
N PRO A 108 -21.45 -5.47 -12.69
CA PRO A 108 -22.15 -5.86 -11.47
C PRO A 108 -23.19 -6.93 -11.81
N LYS A 109 -22.95 -8.16 -11.36
CA LYS A 109 -23.90 -9.28 -11.50
C LYS A 109 -25.15 -9.12 -10.65
#